data_AF-A0A7L9MEV4-F1
#
_entry.id   AF-A0A7L9MEV4-F1
#
_cell.length_a   1.000
_cell.length_b   1.000
_cell.length_c   1.000
_cell.angle_alpha   90.00
_cell.angle_beta   90.00
_cell.angle_gamma   90.00
#
_symmetry.space_group_name_H-M   'P 1'
#
loop_
_entity.id
_entity.type
_entity.pdbx_description
1 polymer ?
#
loop_
_entity_poly.entity_id
_entity_poly.type
_entity_poly.pdbx_seq_one_letter_code
_entity_poly.pdbx_strand_id
1 'polypeptide(L)'
;MSTQTYLIDTNVIIHLEDNKTVEPAFSALTSLAAKHKVDIFVHEAARDDDEPIEAPVRFIDEVAAHAIPLTDTIFDSLREDYPGFDKWWTEKCVKQRRLCWIIEDDGIAGLLVRKDETGSDTDAMEKANKILKICTFKVRPERRGLKLGELLLKKVFWFAQKNKYDLVYVTTYEGQTSLIDLLEYFGFTHTATKEDDERIYEKRIGTRAPTPTDGDNRFDVHRLNYPRFAIVPDTAAFGIPIKEGYHDILYPDLKQQNQLDLFGALGLGGGPRRPGNTIRKVYLCRAPSNLGPPGSLLFFYKGKSSSSPSQAMSAIGILEDVRYARSTRELLQMTGGRSVYSEQDLEGWRASAESPVKVINYLLAAYIDPAIGLKQLQESKIITEHPPQSIFRIPRPRLDDLLSQIDLGFQA
;
A
#
# COMPACT_ATOMS: atom_id res chain seq x y z
N MET A 1 -36.99 28.42 14.69
CA MET A 1 -36.01 29.50 14.90
C MET A 1 -34.90 29.29 13.89
N SER A 2 -34.57 30.30 13.08
CA SER A 2 -33.45 30.22 12.13
C SER A 2 -32.15 30.16 12.94
N THR A 3 -31.40 29.07 12.81
CA THR A 3 -30.00 29.01 13.27
C THR A 3 -29.19 29.91 12.36
N GLN A 4 -28.67 31.01 12.91
CA GLN A 4 -27.71 31.87 12.22
C GLN A 4 -26.39 31.12 12.09
N THR A 5 -25.97 30.88 10.85
CA THR A 5 -24.64 30.31 10.54
C THR A 5 -23.71 31.45 10.20
N TYR A 6 -22.58 31.54 10.91
CA TYR A 6 -21.53 32.52 10.64
C TYR A 6 -20.39 31.83 9.92
N LEU A 7 -19.95 32.39 8.79
CA LEU A 7 -18.72 31.98 8.11
C LEU A 7 -17.64 33.01 8.46
N ILE A 8 -16.56 32.57 9.10
CA ILE A 8 -15.43 33.42 9.48
C ILE A 8 -14.22 32.95 8.66
N ASP A 9 -13.62 33.88 7.91
CA ASP A 9 -12.36 33.63 7.22
C ASP A 9 -11.22 33.53 8.26
N THR A 10 -10.50 32.40 8.28
CA THR A 10 -9.41 32.13 9.21
C THR A 10 -8.22 33.08 9.03
N ASN A 11 -8.10 33.73 7.86
CA ASN A 11 -7.09 34.77 7.60
C ASN A 11 -7.23 36.01 8.52
N VAL A 12 -8.39 36.14 9.18
CA VAL A 12 -8.65 37.20 10.16
C VAL A 12 -8.00 36.90 11.52
N ILE A 13 -7.61 35.64 11.79
CA ILE A 13 -7.19 35.17 13.12
C ILE A 13 -5.81 34.51 13.08
N ILE A 14 -5.49 33.82 12.00
CA ILE A 14 -4.21 33.12 11.80
C ILE A 14 -3.48 33.85 10.67
N HIS A 15 -2.30 34.38 10.97
CA HIS A 15 -1.43 34.95 9.94
C HIS A 15 -0.82 33.82 9.12
N LEU A 16 -1.16 33.76 7.83
CA LEU A 16 -0.74 32.72 6.88
C LEU A 16 0.79 32.56 6.68
N GLU A 17 1.63 33.43 7.26
CA GLU A 17 3.06 33.49 6.94
C GLU A 17 4.01 33.58 8.14
N ASP A 18 3.52 33.46 9.40
CA ASP A 18 4.38 33.60 10.59
C ASP A 18 4.03 32.61 11.73
N ASN A 19 5.05 31.97 12.32
CA ASN A 19 4.95 31.14 13.55
C ASN A 19 4.71 32.00 14.83
N LYS A 20 3.65 32.81 14.84
CA LYS A 20 3.25 33.60 16.01
C LYS A 20 2.30 32.80 16.90
N THR A 21 2.43 33.00 18.22
CA THR A 21 1.48 32.48 19.21
C THR A 21 0.06 32.91 18.85
N VAL A 22 -0.87 31.96 18.79
CA VAL A 22 -2.30 32.20 18.51
C VAL A 22 -2.81 33.32 19.42
N GLU A 23 -3.46 34.34 18.83
CA GLU A 23 -3.93 35.48 19.60
C GLU A 23 -4.92 35.05 20.70
N PRO A 24 -4.88 35.65 21.91
CA PRO A 24 -5.80 35.33 23.01
C PRO A 24 -7.28 35.43 22.62
N ALA A 25 -7.59 36.25 21.61
CA ALA A 25 -8.92 36.42 21.05
C ALA A 25 -9.52 35.10 20.51
N PHE A 26 -8.71 34.20 19.93
CA PHE A 26 -9.21 32.92 19.41
C PHE A 26 -9.60 31.98 20.55
N SER A 27 -8.77 31.87 21.59
CA SER A 27 -9.09 31.06 22.77
C SER A 27 -10.38 31.54 23.47
N ALA A 28 -10.58 32.86 23.55
CA ALA A 28 -11.80 33.46 24.05
C ALA A 28 -13.02 33.13 23.15
N LEU A 29 -12.86 33.20 21.83
CA LEU A 29 -13.90 32.85 20.85
C LEU A 29 -14.31 31.37 20.95
N THR A 30 -13.35 30.44 21.01
CA THR A 30 -13.62 29.00 21.17
C THR A 30 -14.36 28.71 22.47
N SER A 31 -13.95 29.36 23.57
CA SER A 31 -14.61 29.23 24.87
C SER A 31 -16.05 29.75 24.85
N LEU A 32 -16.29 30.88 24.16
CA LEU A 32 -17.61 31.46 24.01
C LEU A 32 -18.51 30.59 23.13
N ALA A 33 -17.99 30.07 22.01
CA ALA A 33 -18.71 29.19 21.11
C ALA A 33 -19.14 27.89 21.80
N ALA A 34 -18.22 27.26 22.56
CA ALA A 34 -18.53 26.08 23.38
C ALA A 34 -19.63 26.38 24.42
N LYS A 35 -19.56 27.52 25.10
CA LYS A 35 -20.58 27.96 26.08
C LYS A 35 -21.97 28.10 25.45
N HIS A 36 -22.03 28.61 24.22
CA HIS A 36 -23.29 28.88 23.52
C HIS A 36 -23.72 27.75 22.56
N LYS A 37 -23.02 26.61 22.55
CA LYS A 37 -23.27 25.46 21.66
C LYS A 37 -23.27 25.87 20.18
N VAL A 38 -22.34 26.73 19.81
CA VAL A 38 -22.08 27.12 18.42
C VAL A 38 -20.95 26.24 17.90
N ASP A 39 -21.21 25.49 16.85
CA ASP A 39 -20.19 24.68 16.20
C ASP A 39 -19.22 25.58 15.41
N ILE A 40 -17.92 25.42 15.64
CA ILE A 40 -16.87 26.06 14.84
C ILE A 40 -16.39 25.03 13.81
N PHE A 41 -16.58 25.35 12.53
CA PHE A 41 -16.06 24.55 11.43
C PHE A 41 -14.85 25.25 10.82
N VAL A 42 -13.75 24.54 10.70
CA VAL A 42 -12.57 24.98 9.94
C VAL A 42 -12.73 24.44 8.52
N HIS A 43 -12.61 25.32 7.53
CA HIS A 43 -12.69 24.93 6.12
C HIS A 43 -11.55 23.96 5.78
N GLU A 44 -11.81 22.90 5.00
CA GLU A 44 -10.80 21.87 4.67
C GLU A 44 -9.56 22.46 3.99
N ALA A 45 -9.70 23.54 3.22
CA ALA A 45 -8.56 24.26 2.62
C ALA A 45 -7.61 24.92 3.65
N ALA A 46 -8.02 25.09 4.91
CA ALA A 46 -7.14 25.55 6.00
C ALA A 46 -6.45 24.38 6.73
N ARG A 47 -6.68 23.13 6.30
CA ARG A 47 -5.90 21.95 6.70
C ARG A 47 -4.76 21.62 5.73
N ASP A 48 -4.56 22.43 4.69
CA ASP A 48 -3.41 22.33 3.78
C ASP A 48 -2.09 22.81 4.44
N ASP A 49 -1.92 22.61 5.76
CA ASP A 49 -0.65 22.75 6.46
C ASP A 49 0.03 21.37 6.56
N ASP A 50 0.92 21.10 5.61
CA ASP A 50 2.14 20.25 5.63
C ASP A 50 2.13 18.81 6.20
N GLU A 51 1.06 18.29 6.80
CA GLU A 51 1.04 16.92 7.31
C GLU A 51 0.81 15.90 6.18
N PRO A 52 1.68 14.87 6.05
CA PRO A 52 1.55 13.91 4.98
C PRO A 52 0.28 13.07 5.14
N ILE A 53 -0.42 12.85 4.03
CA ILE A 53 -1.64 12.05 4.00
C ILE A 53 -1.27 10.58 4.18
N GLU A 54 -1.80 9.96 5.22
CA GLU A 54 -1.42 8.61 5.58
C GLU A 54 -1.99 7.55 4.61
N ALA A 55 -1.19 6.53 4.30
CA ALA A 55 -1.60 5.43 3.42
C ALA A 55 -2.25 4.27 4.23
N PRO A 56 -3.42 3.76 3.82
CA PRO A 56 -4.19 2.77 4.58
C PRO A 56 -3.62 1.36 4.41
N VAL A 57 -2.46 1.10 5.00
CA VAL A 57 -1.80 -0.21 5.01
C VAL A 57 -1.81 -0.75 6.44
N ARG A 58 -2.49 -1.87 6.67
CA ARG A 58 -2.60 -2.50 7.99
C ARG A 58 -1.30 -3.13 8.46
N PHE A 59 -1.24 -3.30 9.78
CA PHE A 59 -0.12 -3.92 10.50
C PHE A 59 1.20 -3.18 10.36
N ILE A 60 1.10 -1.89 10.00
CA ILE A 60 2.19 -0.94 10.08
C ILE A 60 1.72 0.19 10.97
N ASP A 61 2.43 0.42 12.05
CA ASP A 61 2.21 1.55 12.95
C ASP A 61 3.26 2.63 12.66
N GLU A 62 2.82 3.89 12.68
CA GLU A 62 3.73 5.02 12.65
C GLU A 62 4.07 5.45 14.08
N VAL A 63 5.36 5.45 14.39
CA VAL A 63 5.87 5.82 15.72
C VAL A 63 7.04 6.78 15.58
N ALA A 64 7.23 7.65 16.57
CA ALA A 64 8.44 8.46 16.65
C ALA A 64 9.64 7.59 17.08
N ALA A 65 10.83 7.88 16.56
CA ALA A 65 12.04 7.09 16.84
C ALA A 65 12.35 6.91 18.34
N HIS A 66 11.99 7.87 19.20
CA HIS A 66 12.22 7.78 20.64
C HIS A 66 11.33 6.76 21.36
N ALA A 67 10.22 6.34 20.73
CA ALA A 67 9.33 5.32 21.26
C ALA A 67 9.90 3.91 21.11
N ILE A 68 10.92 3.72 20.26
CA ILE A 68 11.56 2.43 20.02
C ILE A 68 12.75 2.30 20.98
N PRO A 69 12.73 1.35 21.93
CA PRO A 69 13.82 1.16 22.87
C PRO A 69 15.10 0.73 22.16
N LEU A 70 16.22 1.42 22.40
CA LEU A 70 17.52 1.00 21.87
C LEU A 70 17.90 -0.42 22.30
N THR A 71 17.38 -0.92 23.42
CA THR A 71 17.61 -2.31 23.87
C THR A 71 16.89 -3.35 23.02
N ASP A 72 16.05 -2.96 22.05
CA ASP A 72 15.40 -3.91 21.15
C ASP A 72 16.43 -4.59 20.24
N THR A 73 16.34 -5.92 20.15
CA THR A 73 17.30 -6.74 19.40
C THR A 73 17.21 -6.56 17.88
N ILE A 74 16.20 -5.84 17.36
CA ILE A 74 16.16 -5.47 15.93
C ILE A 74 17.38 -4.62 15.53
N PHE A 75 17.95 -3.89 16.50
CA PHE A 75 19.13 -3.06 16.30
C PHE A 75 20.45 -3.82 16.34
N ASP A 76 20.50 -5.06 16.83
CA ASP A 76 21.77 -5.76 17.05
C ASP A 76 22.56 -5.92 15.75
N SER A 77 21.94 -6.48 14.71
CA SER A 77 22.56 -6.55 13.38
C SER A 77 22.82 -5.18 12.74
N LEU A 78 22.05 -4.13 13.08
CA LEU A 78 22.35 -2.77 12.61
C LEU A 78 23.60 -2.20 13.30
N ARG A 79 23.86 -2.55 14.56
CA ARG A 79 25.10 -2.18 15.26
C ARG A 79 26.32 -2.89 14.71
N GLU A 80 26.14 -4.14 14.30
CA GLU A 80 27.19 -4.93 13.64
C GLU A 80 27.57 -4.32 12.29
N ASP A 81 26.57 -3.94 11.49
CA ASP A 81 26.78 -3.37 10.15
C ASP A 81 27.23 -1.89 10.19
N TYR A 82 26.80 -1.12 11.20
CA TYR A 82 27.06 0.33 11.29
C TYR A 82 27.74 0.70 12.64
N PRO A 83 29.09 0.77 12.70
CA PRO A 83 29.80 1.21 13.89
C PRO A 83 29.36 2.60 14.36
N GLY A 84 28.88 2.69 15.61
CA GLY A 84 28.33 3.95 16.16
C GLY A 84 26.84 4.15 15.92
N PHE A 85 26.11 3.11 15.49
CA PHE A 85 24.66 3.13 15.27
C PHE A 85 23.87 3.77 16.42
N ASP A 86 24.13 3.42 17.68
CA ASP A 86 23.38 3.96 18.82
C ASP A 86 23.50 5.49 18.94
N LYS A 87 24.69 6.02 18.65
CA LYS A 87 24.93 7.48 18.60
C LYS A 87 24.17 8.09 17.42
N TRP A 88 24.22 7.46 16.25
CA TRP A 88 23.46 7.90 15.09
C TRP A 88 21.95 7.92 15.37
N TRP A 89 21.39 6.85 15.95
CA TRP A 89 19.98 6.76 16.32
C TRP A 89 19.57 7.88 17.26
N THR A 90 20.37 8.11 18.31
CA THR A 90 20.09 9.15 19.31
C THR A 90 20.17 10.55 18.69
N GLU A 91 21.22 10.85 17.93
CA GLU A 91 21.48 12.19 17.39
C GLU A 91 20.63 12.53 16.15
N LYS A 92 20.40 11.55 15.27
CA LYS A 92 19.74 11.75 13.98
C LYS A 92 18.28 11.33 14.00
N CYS A 93 17.91 10.24 14.66
CA CYS A 93 16.52 9.78 14.67
C CYS A 93 15.73 10.38 15.82
N VAL A 94 16.23 10.24 17.06
CA VAL A 94 15.53 10.68 18.28
C VAL A 94 15.48 12.20 18.38
N LYS A 95 16.62 12.89 18.34
CA LYS A 95 16.66 14.36 18.48
C LYS A 95 15.95 15.08 17.34
N GLN A 96 16.03 14.57 16.11
CA GLN A 96 15.34 15.15 14.95
C GLN A 96 13.89 14.66 14.81
N ARG A 97 13.38 13.86 15.77
CA ARG A 97 12.00 13.36 15.81
C ARG A 97 11.58 12.65 14.52
N ARG A 98 12.47 11.83 13.95
CA ARG A 98 12.16 11.07 12.72
C ARG A 98 11.02 10.09 12.99
N LEU A 99 10.14 9.99 12.01
CA LEU A 99 9.04 9.05 12.01
C LEU A 99 9.51 7.70 11.47
N CYS A 100 8.99 6.65 12.09
CA CYS A 100 9.32 5.27 11.80
C CYS A 100 8.03 4.51 11.49
N TRP A 101 8.08 3.63 10.50
CA TRP A 101 7.07 2.61 10.29
C TRP A 101 7.56 1.31 10.90
N ILE A 102 6.78 0.75 11.82
CA ILE A 102 7.09 -0.50 12.48
C ILE A 102 6.05 -1.56 12.14
N ILE A 103 6.48 -2.81 12.11
CA ILE A 103 5.61 -3.98 12.09
C ILE A 103 5.79 -4.70 13.41
N GLU A 104 4.73 -4.79 14.21
CA GLU A 104 4.73 -5.57 15.45
C GLU A 104 4.27 -7.02 15.21
N ASP A 105 5.07 -7.99 15.67
CA ASP A 105 4.74 -9.42 15.69
C ASP A 105 5.48 -10.11 16.85
N ASP A 106 4.86 -10.14 18.04
CA ASP A 106 5.50 -10.55 19.30
C ASP A 106 6.84 -9.80 19.53
N GLY A 107 6.80 -8.47 19.35
CA GLY A 107 7.97 -7.57 19.29
C GLY A 107 8.14 -6.91 17.91
N ILE A 108 9.08 -5.99 17.77
CA ILE A 108 9.28 -5.28 16.49
C ILE A 108 9.92 -6.23 15.47
N ALA A 109 9.15 -6.63 14.46
CA ALA A 109 9.58 -7.55 13.40
C ALA A 109 10.09 -6.83 12.16
N GLY A 110 9.65 -5.59 11.93
CA GLY A 110 10.10 -4.74 10.83
C GLY A 110 10.21 -3.28 11.30
N LEU A 111 11.21 -2.57 10.77
CA LEU A 111 11.49 -1.18 11.04
C LEU A 111 11.91 -0.48 9.75
N LEU A 112 11.25 0.64 9.45
CA LEU A 112 11.64 1.56 8.41
C LEU A 112 11.71 2.98 8.98
N VAL A 113 12.87 3.62 8.91
CA VAL A 113 13.04 5.03 9.28
C VAL A 113 12.97 5.88 8.04
N ARG A 114 12.03 6.83 7.99
CA ARG A 114 11.87 7.74 6.85
C ARG A 114 12.35 9.15 7.17
N LYS A 115 12.80 9.85 6.13
CA LYS A 115 13.11 11.28 6.18
C LYS A 115 12.60 11.94 4.89
N ASP A 116 11.97 13.08 5.06
CA ASP A 116 11.63 14.00 3.97
C ASP A 116 12.86 14.82 3.56
N GLU A 117 13.17 14.82 2.28
CA GLU A 117 14.28 15.56 1.70
C GLU A 117 13.82 16.37 0.48
N THR A 118 14.53 17.46 0.23
CA THR A 118 14.32 18.33 -0.94
C THR A 118 15.63 18.53 -1.67
N GLY A 119 15.58 18.94 -2.94
CA GLY A 119 16.67 18.79 -3.89
C GLY A 119 18.08 19.28 -3.49
N SER A 120 18.23 20.16 -2.50
CA SER A 120 19.54 20.63 -2.01
C SER A 120 20.08 19.89 -0.78
N ASP A 121 19.27 19.10 -0.08
CA ASP A 121 19.65 18.33 1.12
C ASP A 121 19.39 16.83 0.89
N THR A 122 20.12 16.23 -0.05
CA THR A 122 19.94 14.81 -0.42
C THR A 122 21.24 14.16 -0.90
N ASP A 123 21.38 12.87 -0.63
CA ASP A 123 22.44 12.02 -1.20
C ASP A 123 22.01 11.42 -2.55
N ALA A 124 20.77 11.65 -2.99
CA ALA A 124 20.25 11.12 -4.24
C ALA A 124 20.98 11.73 -5.45
N MET A 125 21.27 10.87 -6.43
CA MET A 125 21.90 11.25 -7.69
C MET A 125 20.90 11.91 -8.63
N GLU A 126 19.67 11.43 -8.66
CA GLU A 126 18.60 12.05 -9.43
C GLU A 126 18.08 13.32 -8.75
N LYS A 127 18.03 14.41 -9.53
CA LYS A 127 17.40 15.65 -9.07
C LYS A 127 15.88 15.49 -8.99
N ALA A 128 15.34 15.79 -7.83
CA ALA A 128 13.92 15.73 -7.51
C ALA A 128 13.56 16.83 -6.50
N ASN A 129 12.31 17.29 -6.53
CA ASN A 129 11.87 18.36 -5.64
C ASN A 129 11.44 17.79 -4.28
N LYS A 130 10.65 16.71 -4.30
CA LYS A 130 10.16 16.02 -3.10
C LYS A 130 10.69 14.59 -3.05
N ILE A 131 11.54 14.30 -2.08
CA ILE A 131 12.29 13.04 -1.97
C ILE A 131 11.95 12.33 -0.66
N LEU A 132 11.65 11.04 -0.74
CA LEU A 132 11.48 10.19 0.43
C LEU A 132 12.74 9.34 0.62
N LYS A 133 13.55 9.68 1.62
CA LYS A 133 14.72 8.89 2.01
C LYS A 133 14.30 7.80 2.98
N ILE A 134 14.66 6.56 2.66
CA ILE A 134 14.65 5.44 3.58
C ILE A 134 16.02 5.39 4.26
N CYS A 135 16.08 5.86 5.51
CA CYS A 135 17.33 5.94 6.27
C CYS A 135 17.75 4.61 6.89
N THR A 136 16.77 3.76 7.18
CA THR A 136 16.99 2.42 7.73
C THR A 136 15.86 1.56 7.22
N PHE A 137 16.19 0.37 6.72
CA PHE A 137 15.23 -0.65 6.34
C PHE A 137 15.68 -1.96 6.95
N LYS A 138 14.94 -2.43 7.97
CA LYS A 138 15.30 -3.67 8.66
C LYS A 138 14.08 -4.55 8.90
N VAL A 139 14.29 -5.83 8.69
CA VAL A 139 13.32 -6.88 9.01
C VAL A 139 14.06 -8.01 9.70
N ARG A 140 13.46 -8.60 10.74
CA ARG A 140 14.02 -9.76 11.43
C ARG A 140 14.04 -10.99 10.50
N PRO A 141 15.20 -11.61 10.22
CA PRO A 141 15.31 -12.76 9.32
C PRO A 141 14.46 -13.95 9.76
N GLU A 142 14.38 -14.20 11.06
CA GLU A 142 13.62 -15.31 11.67
C GLU A 142 12.10 -15.15 11.48
N ARG A 143 11.65 -13.97 11.01
CA ARG A 143 10.25 -13.56 10.89
C ARG A 143 9.79 -13.41 9.44
N ARG A 144 10.23 -14.30 8.53
CA ARG A 144 9.80 -14.31 7.11
C ARG A 144 10.20 -13.01 6.38
N GLY A 145 11.47 -12.64 6.50
CA GLY A 145 12.04 -11.35 6.08
C GLY A 145 11.48 -10.73 4.79
N LEU A 146 11.41 -11.52 3.71
CA LEU A 146 10.96 -11.03 2.39
C LEU A 146 9.51 -10.50 2.39
N LYS A 147 8.60 -11.12 3.14
CA LYS A 147 7.17 -10.74 3.15
C LYS A 147 6.93 -9.44 3.90
N LEU A 148 7.56 -9.31 5.07
CA LEU A 148 7.46 -8.10 5.87
C LEU A 148 8.19 -6.94 5.18
N GLY A 149 9.30 -7.22 4.49
CA GLY A 149 9.94 -6.25 3.62
C GLY A 149 9.01 -5.78 2.51
N GLU A 150 8.30 -6.69 1.85
CA GLU A 150 7.31 -6.33 0.83
C GLU A 150 6.13 -5.52 1.39
N LEU A 151 5.70 -5.79 2.62
CA LEU A 151 4.70 -5.00 3.34
C LEU A 151 5.20 -3.56 3.61
N LEU A 152 6.44 -3.40 4.10
CA LEU A 152 7.07 -2.08 4.27
C LEU A 152 7.20 -1.34 2.94
N LEU A 153 7.61 -2.01 1.86
CA LEU A 153 7.69 -1.38 0.54
C LEU A 153 6.32 -0.99 0.00
N LYS A 154 5.26 -1.79 0.22
CA LYS A 154 3.89 -1.39 -0.12
C LYS A 154 3.55 -0.05 0.52
N LYS A 155 3.84 0.10 1.82
CA LYS A 155 3.64 1.34 2.56
C LYS A 155 4.42 2.50 1.97
N VAL A 156 5.71 2.31 1.70
CA VAL A 156 6.57 3.29 1.03
C VAL A 156 5.94 3.76 -0.28
N PHE A 157 5.57 2.83 -1.17
CA PHE A 157 5.05 3.17 -2.49
C PHE A 157 3.72 3.91 -2.43
N TRP A 158 2.80 3.46 -1.59
CA TRP A 158 1.48 4.07 -1.48
C TRP A 158 1.55 5.43 -0.80
N PHE A 159 2.37 5.56 0.23
CA PHE A 159 2.65 6.84 0.86
C PHE A 159 3.31 7.81 -0.12
N ALA A 160 4.31 7.33 -0.89
CA ALA A 160 5.01 8.12 -1.88
C ALA A 160 4.06 8.63 -2.98
N GLN A 161 3.18 7.76 -3.50
CA GLN A 161 2.18 8.13 -4.49
C GLN A 161 1.17 9.15 -3.94
N LYS A 162 0.59 8.87 -2.77
CA LYS A 162 -0.45 9.72 -2.16
C LYS A 162 0.06 11.12 -1.84
N ASN A 163 1.31 11.22 -1.41
CA ASN A 163 1.98 12.46 -1.05
C ASN A 163 2.79 13.09 -2.19
N LYS A 164 2.67 12.56 -3.42
CA LYS A 164 3.29 13.11 -4.63
C LYS A 164 4.81 13.28 -4.52
N TYR A 165 5.49 12.32 -3.92
CA TYR A 165 6.96 12.28 -3.97
C TYR A 165 7.41 12.02 -5.42
N ASP A 166 8.52 12.63 -5.80
CA ASP A 166 9.14 12.46 -7.11
C ASP A 166 10.10 11.27 -7.15
N LEU A 167 10.74 11.00 -6.01
CA LEU A 167 11.84 10.05 -5.87
C LEU A 167 11.80 9.39 -4.49
N VAL A 168 12.02 8.09 -4.46
CA VAL A 168 12.31 7.34 -3.24
C VAL A 168 13.71 6.80 -3.38
N TYR A 169 14.53 6.90 -2.34
CA TYR A 169 15.84 6.27 -2.34
C TYR A 169 16.21 5.67 -0.99
N VAL A 170 17.12 4.72 -1.02
CA VAL A 170 17.63 4.00 0.15
C VAL A 170 19.12 3.82 0.00
N THR A 171 19.83 3.86 1.13
CA THR A 171 21.23 3.53 1.20
C THR A 171 21.40 2.22 1.97
N THR A 172 22.21 1.30 1.43
CA THR A 172 22.42 -0.03 2.01
C THR A 172 23.78 -0.60 1.62
N TYR A 173 24.39 -1.39 2.50
CA TYR A 173 25.61 -2.12 2.19
C TYR A 173 25.34 -3.34 1.27
N GLU A 174 26.36 -3.74 0.50
CA GLU A 174 26.30 -4.89 -0.43
C GLU A 174 25.92 -6.21 0.25
N GLY A 175 26.25 -6.38 1.53
CA GLY A 175 25.89 -7.59 2.30
C GLY A 175 24.38 -7.81 2.47
N GLN A 176 23.55 -6.78 2.27
CA GLN A 176 22.09 -6.84 2.42
C GLN A 176 21.40 -7.38 1.15
N THR A 177 21.81 -8.56 0.68
CA THR A 177 21.36 -9.15 -0.60
C THR A 177 19.85 -9.29 -0.69
N SER A 178 19.18 -9.75 0.37
CA SER A 178 17.72 -9.92 0.38
C SER A 178 16.95 -8.60 0.26
N LEU A 179 17.49 -7.50 0.78
CA LEU A 179 16.91 -6.17 0.62
C LEU A 179 17.14 -5.66 -0.81
N ILE A 180 18.36 -5.80 -1.32
CA ILE A 180 18.73 -5.41 -2.68
C ILE A 180 17.85 -6.11 -3.71
N ASP A 181 17.71 -7.44 -3.62
CA ASP A 181 16.85 -8.23 -4.51
C ASP A 181 15.40 -7.73 -4.49
N LEU A 182 14.89 -7.36 -3.30
CA LEU A 182 13.54 -6.85 -3.15
C LEU A 182 13.38 -5.45 -3.77
N LEU A 183 14.36 -4.56 -3.58
CA LEU A 183 14.37 -3.22 -4.15
C LEU A 183 14.43 -3.30 -5.69
N GLU A 184 15.37 -4.05 -6.24
CA GLU A 184 15.52 -4.25 -7.69
C GLU A 184 14.28 -4.91 -8.29
N TYR A 185 13.66 -5.86 -7.58
CA TYR A 185 12.40 -6.47 -8.02
C TYR A 185 11.26 -5.44 -8.15
N PHE A 186 11.27 -4.36 -7.37
CA PHE A 186 10.30 -3.27 -7.52
C PHE A 186 10.86 -2.06 -8.28
N GLY A 187 11.95 -2.23 -9.03
CA GLY A 187 12.47 -1.24 -9.96
C GLY A 187 13.24 -0.09 -9.31
N PHE A 188 13.85 -0.32 -8.15
CA PHE A 188 14.97 0.52 -7.71
C PHE A 188 16.21 0.18 -8.55
N THR A 189 17.00 1.19 -8.88
CA THR A 189 18.27 1.03 -9.60
C THR A 189 19.43 1.52 -8.76
N HIS A 190 20.55 0.80 -8.80
CA HIS A 190 21.80 1.26 -8.23
C HIS A 190 22.31 2.47 -9.04
N THR A 191 22.52 3.61 -8.38
CA THR A 191 22.91 4.88 -9.03
C THR A 191 24.31 5.33 -8.63
N ALA A 192 24.73 5.05 -7.40
CA ALA A 192 26.04 5.43 -6.87
C ALA A 192 26.46 4.53 -5.70
N THR A 193 27.75 4.60 -5.37
CA THR A 193 28.32 4.02 -4.15
C THR A 193 29.08 5.12 -3.43
N LYS A 194 28.85 5.26 -2.12
CA LYS A 194 29.53 6.23 -1.27
C LYS A 194 30.97 5.78 -0.96
N GLU A 195 31.76 6.66 -0.36
CA GLU A 195 33.15 6.39 0.03
C GLU A 195 33.28 5.28 1.08
N ASP A 196 32.21 5.02 1.84
CA ASP A 196 32.11 3.97 2.87
C ASP A 196 31.50 2.66 2.35
N ASP A 197 31.51 2.45 1.03
CA ASP A 197 30.94 1.28 0.32
C ASP A 197 29.41 1.13 0.44
N GLU A 198 28.71 2.13 0.99
CA GLU A 198 27.25 2.15 1.03
C GLU A 198 26.67 2.45 -0.37
N ARG A 199 25.83 1.55 -0.88
CA ARG A 199 25.20 1.68 -2.21
C ARG A 199 23.92 2.49 -2.12
N ILE A 200 23.71 3.36 -3.10
CA ILE A 200 22.50 4.17 -3.26
C ILE A 200 21.61 3.52 -4.31
N TYR A 201 20.39 3.21 -3.90
CA TYR A 201 19.34 2.66 -4.75
C TYR A 201 18.19 3.66 -4.86
N GLU A 202 17.84 4.04 -6.08
CA GLU A 202 16.87 5.10 -6.37
C GLU A 202 15.71 4.56 -7.20
N LYS A 203 14.51 5.11 -6.96
CA LYS A 203 13.31 4.81 -7.73
C LYS A 203 12.49 6.07 -7.96
N ARG A 204 12.28 6.40 -9.24
CA ARG A 204 11.39 7.49 -9.62
C ARG A 204 9.93 7.13 -9.35
N ILE A 205 9.22 8.04 -8.71
CA ILE A 205 7.78 7.99 -8.46
C ILE A 205 7.12 9.05 -9.39
N GLY A 206 7.39 8.99 -10.70
CA GLY A 206 6.92 9.98 -11.69
C GLY A 206 5.40 10.11 -11.78
N THR A 207 4.85 11.27 -12.14
CA THR A 207 3.40 11.59 -11.97
C THR A 207 2.42 10.92 -12.94
N ARG A 208 2.94 10.26 -14.00
CA ARG A 208 2.15 9.69 -15.10
C ARG A 208 2.24 8.17 -15.12
N ALA A 209 1.27 7.55 -15.77
CA ALA A 209 1.34 6.15 -16.14
C ALA A 209 2.61 5.87 -16.97
N PRO A 210 3.28 4.72 -16.76
CA PRO A 210 4.37 4.33 -17.63
C PRO A 210 3.86 4.09 -19.06
N THR A 211 4.69 4.42 -20.05
CA THR A 211 4.41 4.18 -21.47
C THR A 211 5.27 3.00 -21.94
N PRO A 212 4.70 1.81 -22.14
CA PRO A 212 5.47 0.65 -22.56
C PRO A 212 5.83 0.75 -24.04
N THR A 213 6.98 0.20 -24.40
CA THR A 213 7.52 0.16 -25.75
C THR A 213 7.27 -1.20 -26.43
N ASP A 214 7.41 -1.25 -27.75
CA ASP A 214 7.21 -2.48 -28.51
C ASP A 214 8.23 -3.54 -28.10
N GLY A 215 7.73 -4.71 -27.68
CA GLY A 215 8.55 -5.83 -27.21
C GLY A 215 8.70 -5.92 -25.68
N ASP A 216 8.23 -4.92 -24.93
CA ASP A 216 8.26 -4.97 -23.47
C ASP A 216 7.36 -6.09 -22.91
N ASN A 217 7.86 -6.77 -21.87
CA ASN A 217 7.00 -7.57 -21.02
C ASN A 217 6.09 -6.63 -20.21
N ARG A 218 4.79 -6.61 -20.54
CA ARG A 218 3.80 -5.71 -19.94
C ARG A 218 3.74 -5.82 -18.41
N PHE A 219 3.83 -7.02 -17.87
CA PHE A 219 3.86 -7.23 -16.43
C PHE A 219 5.09 -6.59 -15.79
N ASP A 220 6.27 -6.76 -16.40
CA ASP A 220 7.51 -6.17 -15.88
C ASP A 220 7.46 -4.65 -15.91
N VAL A 221 6.90 -4.04 -16.95
CA VAL A 221 6.73 -2.58 -16.98
C VAL A 221 5.87 -2.10 -15.82
N HIS A 222 4.77 -2.79 -15.51
CA HIS A 222 3.95 -2.46 -14.34
C HIS A 222 4.68 -2.69 -13.01
N ARG A 223 5.37 -3.83 -12.87
CA ARG A 223 6.13 -4.19 -11.66
C ARG A 223 7.23 -3.19 -11.36
N LEU A 224 8.02 -2.83 -12.37
CA LEU A 224 9.13 -1.88 -12.26
C LEU A 224 8.66 -0.43 -12.05
N ASN A 225 7.40 -0.11 -12.38
CA ASN A 225 6.82 1.23 -12.16
C ASN A 225 5.79 1.28 -11.02
N TYR A 226 5.66 0.20 -10.24
CA TYR A 226 4.73 0.11 -9.11
C TYR A 226 4.86 1.32 -8.17
N PRO A 227 3.74 1.88 -7.68
CA PRO A 227 2.36 1.41 -7.78
C PRO A 227 1.64 1.79 -9.09
N ARG A 228 2.32 2.45 -10.03
CA ARG A 228 1.74 2.89 -11.29
C ARG A 228 1.78 1.80 -12.36
N PHE A 229 0.82 1.85 -13.26
CA PHE A 229 0.70 0.89 -14.34
C PHE A 229 0.17 1.56 -15.60
N ALA A 230 0.51 1.00 -16.75
CA ALA A 230 0.13 1.53 -18.06
C ALA A 230 -1.31 1.13 -18.40
N ILE A 231 -2.05 2.06 -18.99
CA ILE A 231 -3.36 1.80 -19.57
C ILE A 231 -3.28 2.14 -21.07
N VAL A 232 -2.93 1.14 -21.86
CA VAL A 232 -2.78 1.26 -23.32
C VAL A 232 -4.01 0.71 -24.06
N PRO A 233 -4.21 1.03 -25.36
CA PRO A 233 -5.40 0.62 -26.11
C PRO A 233 -5.71 -0.89 -26.13
N ASP A 234 -4.69 -1.75 -26.06
CA ASP A 234 -4.81 -3.21 -26.05
C ASP A 234 -4.87 -3.83 -24.64
N THR A 235 -4.94 -3.00 -23.58
CA THR A 235 -5.03 -3.48 -22.20
C THR A 235 -6.27 -4.34 -21.99
N ALA A 236 -6.07 -5.62 -21.70
CA ALA A 236 -7.15 -6.52 -21.36
C ALA A 236 -7.54 -6.35 -19.88
N ALA A 237 -8.85 -6.31 -19.60
CA ALA A 237 -9.40 -6.17 -18.26
C ALA A 237 -10.46 -7.24 -17.97
N PHE A 238 -10.47 -7.72 -16.73
CA PHE A 238 -11.36 -8.79 -16.27
C PHE A 238 -11.97 -8.48 -14.91
N GLY A 239 -13.26 -8.76 -14.75
CA GLY A 239 -13.91 -8.76 -13.44
C GLY A 239 -13.78 -10.13 -12.77
N ILE A 240 -13.34 -10.14 -11.52
CA ILE A 240 -13.11 -11.33 -10.69
C ILE A 240 -14.07 -11.33 -9.50
N PRO A 241 -15.16 -12.12 -9.54
CA PRO A 241 -16.03 -12.28 -8.39
C PRO A 241 -15.31 -13.02 -7.27
N ILE A 242 -15.40 -12.50 -6.05
CA ILE A 242 -14.77 -13.07 -4.86
C ILE A 242 -15.75 -13.08 -3.68
N LYS A 243 -15.75 -14.17 -2.92
CA LYS A 243 -16.57 -14.31 -1.70
C LYS A 243 -15.95 -13.51 -0.55
N GLU A 244 -16.80 -12.99 0.34
CA GLU A 244 -16.41 -12.18 1.52
C GLU A 244 -15.22 -12.76 2.28
N GLY A 245 -15.28 -14.03 2.69
CA GLY A 245 -14.22 -14.66 3.48
C GLY A 245 -12.85 -14.68 2.79
N TYR A 246 -12.80 -14.78 1.46
CA TYR A 246 -11.53 -14.71 0.72
C TYR A 246 -11.09 -13.28 0.45
N HIS A 247 -12.05 -12.38 0.19
CA HIS A 247 -11.78 -10.97 -0.05
C HIS A 247 -11.14 -10.32 1.17
N ASP A 248 -11.74 -10.49 2.35
CA ASP A 248 -11.27 -9.89 3.60
C ASP A 248 -9.88 -10.41 4.01
N ILE A 249 -9.50 -11.59 3.53
CA ILE A 249 -8.17 -12.17 3.75
C ILE A 249 -7.16 -11.63 2.72
N LEU A 250 -7.56 -11.45 1.46
CA LEU A 250 -6.68 -10.92 0.40
C LEU A 250 -6.45 -9.41 0.50
N TYR A 251 -7.46 -8.68 1.00
CA TYR A 251 -7.49 -7.22 1.14
C TYR A 251 -7.93 -6.81 2.55
N PRO A 252 -7.15 -7.18 3.58
CA PRO A 252 -7.47 -6.88 4.97
C PRO A 252 -7.63 -5.37 5.21
N ASP A 253 -6.90 -4.53 4.46
CA ASP A 253 -6.99 -3.06 4.52
C ASP A 253 -8.42 -2.54 4.29
N LEU A 254 -9.21 -3.22 3.45
CA LEU A 254 -10.58 -2.84 3.11
C LEU A 254 -11.64 -3.31 4.13
N LYS A 255 -11.27 -4.18 5.05
CA LYS A 255 -12.20 -4.75 6.02
C LYS A 255 -12.56 -3.70 7.07
N GLN A 256 -13.69 -3.00 6.97
CA GLN A 256 -14.16 -2.15 8.08
C GLN A 256 -14.39 -3.01 9.32
N GLN A 257 -13.58 -2.82 10.37
CA GLN A 257 -13.81 -3.45 11.67
C GLN A 257 -14.69 -2.52 12.49
N ASN A 258 -15.86 -3.02 12.89
CA ASN A 258 -16.50 -2.52 14.10
C ASN A 258 -15.55 -2.80 15.29
N GLN A 259 -15.55 -1.88 16.25
CA GLN A 259 -14.56 -1.60 17.29
C GLN A 259 -14.23 -2.72 18.31
N LEU A 260 -14.50 -4.00 18.03
CA LEU A 260 -14.30 -5.11 18.96
C LEU A 260 -13.80 -6.34 18.21
N ASP A 261 -12.48 -6.48 18.06
CA ASP A 261 -11.88 -7.77 17.73
C ASP A 261 -10.78 -8.10 18.73
N LEU A 262 -11.21 -8.46 19.94
CA LEU A 262 -10.37 -9.03 21.00
C LEU A 262 -9.60 -10.28 20.51
N PHE A 263 -10.06 -10.94 19.43
CA PHE A 263 -9.34 -12.04 18.79
C PHE A 263 -8.14 -11.60 17.93
N GLY A 264 -8.13 -10.37 17.42
CA GLY A 264 -6.94 -9.75 16.83
C GLY A 264 -5.83 -9.56 17.86
N ALA A 265 -6.19 -9.10 19.06
CA ALA A 265 -5.28 -8.95 20.20
C ALA A 265 -4.79 -10.29 20.78
N LEU A 266 -5.52 -11.40 20.56
CA LEU A 266 -5.14 -12.76 20.96
C LEU A 266 -4.38 -13.54 19.86
N GLY A 267 -4.00 -12.90 18.75
CA GLY A 267 -3.25 -13.56 17.66
C GLY A 267 -4.05 -14.60 16.85
N LEU A 268 -5.36 -14.67 17.04
CA LEU A 268 -6.28 -15.58 16.34
C LEU A 268 -6.94 -14.90 15.12
N GLY A 269 -6.98 -13.57 15.10
CA GLY A 269 -7.24 -12.76 13.90
C GLY A 269 -6.04 -12.81 12.94
N GLY A 270 -6.29 -12.59 11.64
CA GLY A 270 -5.26 -12.65 10.60
C GLY A 270 -4.21 -11.55 10.69
N GLY A 271 -3.33 -11.64 11.69
CA GLY A 271 -2.24 -10.70 11.96
C GLY A 271 -1.23 -10.56 10.81
N PRO A 272 -0.13 -9.80 11.00
CA PRO A 272 0.86 -9.50 9.95
C PRO A 272 1.44 -10.76 9.29
N ARG A 273 1.34 -11.91 9.96
CA ARG A 273 1.77 -13.23 9.48
C ARG A 273 1.02 -13.73 8.25
N ARG A 274 -0.20 -13.26 7.97
CA ARG A 274 -0.95 -13.66 6.76
C ARG A 274 -0.46 -12.82 5.57
N PRO A 275 -0.11 -13.45 4.41
CA PRO A 275 0.28 -12.73 3.18
C PRO A 275 -0.78 -11.79 2.59
N GLY A 276 -1.90 -11.57 3.28
CA GLY A 276 -2.94 -10.63 2.91
C GLY A 276 -2.45 -9.18 2.81
N ASN A 277 -1.24 -8.85 3.25
CA ASN A 277 -0.73 -7.47 3.23
C ASN A 277 0.35 -7.20 2.17
N THR A 278 0.89 -8.23 1.52
CA THR A 278 1.93 -8.08 0.48
C THR A 278 1.37 -7.48 -0.82
N ILE A 279 2.26 -6.97 -1.68
CA ILE A 279 1.91 -6.44 -3.01
C ILE A 279 1.52 -7.59 -3.93
N ARG A 280 2.36 -8.62 -4.01
CA ARG A 280 2.14 -9.87 -4.72
C ARG A 280 1.09 -10.69 -4.00
N LYS A 281 0.15 -11.22 -4.77
CA LYS A 281 -1.01 -11.95 -4.31
C LYS A 281 -1.22 -13.21 -5.13
N VAL A 282 -1.89 -14.17 -4.50
CA VAL A 282 -2.31 -15.41 -5.14
C VAL A 282 -3.81 -15.59 -4.93
N TYR A 283 -4.57 -15.67 -6.02
CA TYR A 283 -5.99 -16.01 -5.99
C TYR A 283 -6.22 -17.43 -6.54
N LEU A 284 -7.01 -18.22 -5.81
CA LEU A 284 -7.30 -19.61 -6.17
C LEU A 284 -8.75 -19.74 -6.62
N CYS A 285 -8.96 -20.41 -7.75
CA CYS A 285 -10.32 -20.72 -8.20
C CYS A 285 -10.38 -21.95 -9.12
N ARG A 286 -11.60 -22.38 -9.42
CA ARG A 286 -11.90 -23.36 -10.48
C ARG A 286 -12.77 -22.77 -11.59
N ALA A 287 -12.99 -21.46 -11.57
CA ALA A 287 -13.83 -20.81 -12.56
C ALA A 287 -13.20 -20.99 -13.96
N PRO A 288 -13.96 -21.50 -14.96
CA PRO A 288 -13.49 -21.51 -16.33
C PRO A 288 -13.27 -20.06 -16.76
N SER A 289 -12.07 -19.75 -17.20
CA SER A 289 -11.75 -18.40 -17.69
C SER A 289 -10.54 -18.45 -18.59
N ASN A 290 -10.61 -17.68 -19.68
CA ASN A 290 -9.48 -17.34 -20.51
C ASN A 290 -9.02 -15.94 -20.08
N LEU A 291 -8.24 -15.89 -19.00
CA LEU A 291 -7.59 -14.65 -18.59
C LEU A 291 -6.61 -14.23 -19.69
N GLY A 292 -6.37 -12.93 -19.78
CA GLY A 292 -5.49 -12.35 -20.79
C GLY A 292 -4.01 -12.63 -20.54
N PRO A 293 -3.12 -12.04 -21.35
CA PRO A 293 -1.68 -12.13 -21.14
C PRO A 293 -1.25 -11.45 -19.82
N PRO A 294 -0.02 -11.73 -19.33
CA PRO A 294 0.60 -10.97 -18.26
C PRO A 294 0.49 -9.45 -18.49
N GLY A 295 0.21 -8.71 -17.43
CA GLY A 295 -0.10 -7.27 -17.46
C GLY A 295 -1.58 -6.93 -17.61
N SER A 296 -2.46 -7.91 -17.82
CA SER A 296 -3.92 -7.68 -17.82
C SER A 296 -4.42 -7.15 -16.47
N LEU A 297 -5.42 -6.27 -16.49
CA LEU A 297 -6.05 -5.72 -15.29
C LEU A 297 -7.12 -6.67 -14.73
N LEU A 298 -7.13 -6.83 -13.41
CA LEU A 298 -8.05 -7.67 -12.66
C LEU A 298 -8.85 -6.79 -11.68
N PHE A 299 -10.15 -6.64 -11.90
CA PHE A 299 -11.05 -5.89 -11.03
C PHE A 299 -11.77 -6.85 -10.09
N PHE A 300 -11.45 -6.81 -8.80
CA PHE A 300 -12.02 -7.73 -7.81
C PHE A 300 -13.36 -7.20 -7.29
N TYR A 301 -14.42 -7.98 -7.56
CA TYR A 301 -15.80 -7.72 -7.15
C TYR A 301 -16.15 -8.55 -5.92
N LYS A 302 -16.27 -7.91 -4.75
CA LYS A 302 -16.75 -8.56 -3.53
C LYS A 302 -18.23 -8.84 -3.69
N GLY A 303 -18.61 -10.11 -3.58
CA GLY A 303 -20.00 -10.55 -3.63
C GLY A 303 -20.83 -10.02 -2.45
N LYS A 304 -22.04 -10.56 -2.29
CA LYS A 304 -22.88 -10.22 -1.14
C LYS A 304 -22.14 -10.56 0.16
N SER A 305 -22.06 -9.56 1.03
CA SER A 305 -21.30 -9.58 2.28
C SER A 305 -22.08 -8.89 3.38
N SER A 306 -21.79 -9.30 4.62
CA SER A 306 -22.30 -8.68 5.84
C SER A 306 -21.64 -7.33 6.18
N SER A 307 -20.49 -7.04 5.59
CA SER A 307 -19.66 -5.87 5.83
C SER A 307 -19.49 -5.05 4.54
N SER A 308 -19.25 -3.74 4.69
CA SER A 308 -18.83 -2.92 3.54
C SER A 308 -17.37 -3.24 3.18
N PRO A 309 -16.98 -3.28 1.89
CA PRO A 309 -17.84 -3.14 0.71
C PRO A 309 -18.63 -4.44 0.41
N SER A 310 -19.90 -4.32 0.05
CA SER A 310 -20.77 -5.45 -0.30
C SER A 310 -21.32 -5.27 -1.72
N GLN A 311 -21.24 -6.31 -2.55
CA GLN A 311 -21.65 -6.26 -3.95
C GLN A 311 -20.99 -5.11 -4.73
N ALA A 312 -19.66 -4.97 -4.62
CA ALA A 312 -18.92 -3.85 -5.18
C ALA A 312 -17.53 -4.25 -5.71
N MET A 313 -17.06 -3.52 -6.73
CA MET A 313 -15.65 -3.56 -7.16
C MET A 313 -14.80 -2.73 -6.18
N SER A 314 -13.72 -3.33 -5.69
CA SER A 314 -13.01 -2.79 -4.51
C SER A 314 -11.48 -2.82 -4.61
N ALA A 315 -10.92 -3.64 -5.49
CA ALA A 315 -9.47 -3.72 -5.68
C ALA A 315 -9.12 -3.96 -7.16
N ILE A 316 -7.97 -3.42 -7.57
CA ILE A 316 -7.37 -3.62 -8.89
C ILE A 316 -6.10 -4.43 -8.72
N GLY A 317 -5.98 -5.49 -9.50
CA GLY A 317 -4.78 -6.31 -9.63
C GLY A 317 -4.19 -6.28 -11.03
N ILE A 318 -2.92 -6.64 -11.16
CA ILE A 318 -2.20 -6.76 -12.43
C ILE A 318 -1.73 -8.21 -12.55
N LEU A 319 -2.23 -8.90 -13.56
CA LEU A 319 -1.96 -10.32 -13.79
C LEU A 319 -0.47 -10.57 -14.04
N GLU A 320 0.15 -11.43 -13.23
CA GLU A 320 1.51 -11.94 -13.43
C GLU A 320 1.48 -13.16 -14.34
N ASP A 321 0.84 -14.23 -13.86
CA ASP A 321 0.65 -15.46 -14.62
C ASP A 321 -0.56 -16.25 -14.10
N VAL A 322 -0.91 -17.30 -14.84
CA VAL A 322 -1.92 -18.27 -14.45
C VAL A 322 -1.30 -19.66 -14.52
N ARG A 323 -1.31 -20.38 -13.41
CA ARG A 323 -0.86 -21.77 -13.32
C ARG A 323 -2.00 -22.69 -12.93
N TYR A 324 -1.82 -23.99 -13.19
CA TYR A 324 -2.79 -25.01 -12.82
C TYR A 324 -2.11 -26.05 -11.95
N ALA A 325 -2.49 -26.09 -10.68
CA ALA A 325 -2.04 -27.12 -9.76
C ALA A 325 -2.86 -28.40 -9.96
N ARG A 326 -2.19 -29.50 -10.32
CA ARG A 326 -2.79 -30.82 -10.55
C ARG A 326 -2.61 -31.77 -9.36
N SER A 327 -2.03 -31.29 -8.26
CA SER A 327 -1.95 -32.00 -6.98
C SER A 327 -1.91 -31.01 -5.83
N THR A 328 -2.27 -31.45 -4.62
CA THR A 328 -2.13 -30.63 -3.41
C THR A 328 -0.68 -30.20 -3.19
N ARG A 329 0.29 -31.07 -3.51
CA ARG A 329 1.72 -30.74 -3.43
C ARG A 329 2.11 -29.63 -4.40
N GLU A 330 1.65 -29.71 -5.66
CA GLU A 330 1.85 -28.63 -6.63
C GLU A 330 1.19 -27.33 -6.16
N LEU A 331 -0.02 -27.42 -5.61
CA LEU A 331 -0.72 -26.25 -5.10
C LEU A 331 0.07 -25.59 -3.97
N LEU A 332 0.56 -26.36 -2.99
CA LEU A 332 1.41 -25.88 -1.90
C LEU A 332 2.72 -25.26 -2.42
N GLN A 333 3.36 -25.86 -3.42
CA GLN A 333 4.58 -25.32 -4.03
C GLN A 333 4.32 -24.01 -4.79
N MET A 334 3.26 -23.96 -5.59
CA MET A 334 2.89 -22.76 -6.38
C MET A 334 2.44 -21.59 -5.50
N THR A 335 1.83 -21.89 -4.36
CA THR A 335 1.33 -20.92 -3.41
C THR A 335 2.33 -20.59 -2.29
N GLY A 336 3.42 -21.36 -2.22
CA GLY A 336 4.44 -21.32 -1.18
C GLY A 336 4.97 -19.91 -0.97
N GLY A 337 4.79 -19.40 0.25
CA GLY A 337 5.29 -18.07 0.60
C GLY A 337 4.52 -16.88 0.03
N ARG A 338 3.42 -17.05 -0.72
CA ARG A 338 2.64 -15.91 -1.28
C ARG A 338 1.13 -16.03 -1.05
N SER A 339 0.67 -17.21 -0.67
CA SER A 339 -0.74 -17.48 -0.41
C SER A 339 -1.20 -17.01 0.96
N VAL A 340 -2.42 -16.48 0.97
CA VAL A 340 -3.16 -16.13 2.18
C VAL A 340 -3.93 -17.31 2.79
N TYR A 341 -4.01 -18.42 2.05
CA TYR A 341 -4.66 -19.67 2.45
C TYR A 341 -3.76 -20.46 3.41
N SER A 342 -4.35 -21.03 4.46
CA SER A 342 -3.67 -21.95 5.35
C SER A 342 -3.37 -23.28 4.65
N GLU A 343 -2.47 -24.10 5.20
CA GLU A 343 -2.22 -25.44 4.67
C GLU A 343 -3.51 -26.27 4.63
N GLN A 344 -4.35 -26.17 5.67
CA GLN A 344 -5.67 -26.82 5.72
C GLN A 344 -6.61 -26.33 4.62
N ASP A 345 -6.62 -25.01 4.33
CA ASP A 345 -7.42 -24.47 3.22
C ASP A 345 -6.92 -25.04 1.88
N LEU A 346 -5.60 -25.08 1.67
CA LEU A 346 -4.96 -25.60 0.46
C LEU A 346 -5.22 -27.10 0.27
N GLU A 347 -5.18 -27.89 1.34
CA GLU A 347 -5.59 -29.29 1.33
C GLU A 347 -7.08 -29.45 1.01
N GLY A 348 -7.92 -28.57 1.57
CA GLY A 348 -9.36 -28.50 1.34
C GLY A 348 -9.74 -28.26 -0.12
N TRP A 349 -8.87 -27.61 -0.90
CA TRP A 349 -9.07 -27.45 -2.34
C TRP A 349 -9.02 -28.79 -3.10
N ARG A 350 -8.38 -29.84 -2.55
CA ARG A 350 -8.28 -31.18 -3.17
C ARG A 350 -7.86 -31.12 -4.64
N ALA A 351 -6.75 -30.43 -4.92
CA ALA A 351 -6.21 -30.32 -6.27
C ALA A 351 -5.83 -31.71 -6.81
N SER A 352 -6.28 -32.03 -8.01
CA SER A 352 -6.07 -33.31 -8.70
C SER A 352 -5.89 -33.09 -10.20
N ALA A 353 -5.44 -34.11 -10.93
CA ALA A 353 -5.29 -34.01 -12.38
C ALA A 353 -6.64 -33.86 -13.10
N GLU A 354 -7.69 -34.48 -12.55
CA GLU A 354 -9.07 -34.46 -13.03
C GLU A 354 -9.79 -33.17 -12.62
N SER A 355 -9.37 -32.54 -11.52
CA SER A 355 -9.93 -31.28 -11.01
C SER A 355 -8.83 -30.31 -10.59
N PRO A 356 -8.06 -29.77 -11.56
CA PRO A 356 -6.96 -28.86 -11.28
C PRO A 356 -7.47 -27.55 -10.66
N VAL A 357 -6.64 -26.96 -9.81
CA VAL A 357 -6.91 -25.65 -9.21
C VAL A 357 -6.14 -24.59 -9.97
N LYS A 358 -6.85 -23.55 -10.41
CA LYS A 358 -6.24 -22.38 -11.05
C LYS A 358 -5.60 -21.49 -9.99
N VAL A 359 -4.33 -21.20 -10.18
CA VAL A 359 -3.51 -20.32 -9.35
C VAL A 359 -3.23 -19.05 -10.16
N ILE A 360 -3.84 -17.94 -9.76
CA ILE A 360 -3.70 -16.64 -10.43
C ILE A 360 -2.75 -15.79 -9.59
N ASN A 361 -1.55 -15.55 -10.12
CA ASN A 361 -0.57 -14.65 -9.49
C ASN A 361 -0.79 -13.23 -10.02
N TYR A 362 -0.76 -12.24 -9.14
CA TYR A 362 -0.96 -10.84 -9.53
C TYR A 362 -0.34 -9.86 -8.53
N LEU A 363 -0.11 -8.62 -8.96
CA LEU A 363 0.22 -7.49 -8.09
C LEU A 363 -1.05 -6.76 -7.69
N LEU A 364 -1.25 -6.47 -6.41
CA LEU A 364 -2.27 -5.54 -5.93
C LEU A 364 -1.84 -4.11 -6.29
N ALA A 365 -2.48 -3.53 -7.30
CA ALA A 365 -2.12 -2.21 -7.82
C ALA A 365 -2.77 -1.08 -7.03
N ALA A 366 -4.08 -1.16 -6.79
CA ALA A 366 -4.83 -0.12 -6.10
C ALA A 366 -6.06 -0.66 -5.40
N TYR A 367 -6.55 0.09 -4.42
CA TYR A 367 -7.91 -0.03 -3.93
C TYR A 367 -8.82 0.96 -4.63
N ILE A 368 -10.08 0.57 -4.80
CA ILE A 368 -11.11 1.44 -5.37
C ILE A 368 -11.84 2.06 -4.19
N ASP A 369 -11.56 3.34 -3.95
CA ASP A 369 -12.13 4.11 -2.84
C ASP A 369 -12.72 5.44 -3.36
N PRO A 370 -14.05 5.66 -3.25
CA PRO A 370 -15.05 4.71 -2.74
C PRO A 370 -15.24 3.51 -3.67
N ALA A 371 -15.53 2.34 -3.10
CA ALA A 371 -15.81 1.13 -3.87
C ALA A 371 -17.03 1.32 -4.79
N ILE A 372 -16.97 0.81 -6.02
CA ILE A 372 -18.03 1.00 -7.02
C ILE A 372 -19.08 -0.08 -6.84
N GLY A 373 -20.27 0.32 -6.40
CA GLY A 373 -21.36 -0.59 -6.05
C GLY A 373 -22.07 -1.20 -7.26
N LEU A 374 -22.80 -2.29 -7.04
CA LEU A 374 -23.52 -3.02 -8.10
C LEU A 374 -24.41 -2.12 -8.97
N LYS A 375 -25.11 -1.16 -8.36
CA LYS A 375 -26.00 -0.24 -9.11
C LYS A 375 -25.21 0.60 -10.12
N GLN A 376 -24.07 1.17 -9.72
CA GLN A 376 -23.20 1.94 -10.62
C GLN A 376 -22.61 1.03 -11.70
N LEU A 377 -22.19 -0.19 -11.35
CA LEU A 377 -21.67 -1.16 -12.32
C LEU A 377 -22.72 -1.58 -13.36
N GLN A 378 -24.00 -1.61 -12.97
CA GLN A 378 -25.13 -1.88 -13.87
C GLN A 378 -25.43 -0.67 -14.77
N GLU A 379 -25.40 0.54 -14.23
CA GLU A 379 -25.56 1.79 -15.00
C GLU A 379 -24.46 1.95 -16.05
N SER A 380 -23.21 1.63 -15.71
CA SER A 380 -22.07 1.57 -16.64
C SER A 380 -22.06 0.32 -17.53
N LYS A 381 -23.07 -0.55 -17.42
CA LYS A 381 -23.20 -1.82 -18.17
C LYS A 381 -22.00 -2.77 -18.02
N ILE A 382 -21.19 -2.61 -16.99
CA ILE A 382 -20.04 -3.48 -16.70
C ILE A 382 -20.56 -4.84 -16.23
N ILE A 383 -21.56 -4.82 -15.34
CA ILE A 383 -22.30 -5.99 -14.88
C ILE A 383 -23.72 -5.92 -15.46
N THR A 384 -24.26 -7.07 -15.85
CA THR A 384 -25.65 -7.18 -16.32
C THR A 384 -26.63 -7.23 -15.13
N GLU A 385 -27.85 -7.72 -15.32
CA GLU A 385 -28.89 -7.71 -14.26
C GLU A 385 -28.50 -8.51 -13.00
N HIS A 386 -27.65 -9.54 -13.13
CA HIS A 386 -27.29 -10.42 -12.02
C HIS A 386 -25.82 -10.28 -11.61
N PRO A 387 -25.50 -10.40 -10.30
CA PRO A 387 -24.13 -10.43 -9.82
C PRO A 387 -23.33 -11.56 -10.47
N PRO A 388 -22.12 -11.28 -10.97
CA PRO A 388 -21.31 -12.26 -11.70
C PRO A 388 -20.90 -13.43 -10.79
N GLN A 389 -21.05 -14.65 -11.29
CA GLN A 389 -20.63 -15.89 -10.60
C GLN A 389 -19.32 -16.46 -11.15
N SER A 390 -18.87 -15.98 -12.31
CA SER A 390 -17.64 -16.38 -12.98
C SER A 390 -16.84 -15.16 -13.40
N ILE A 391 -15.56 -15.38 -13.71
CA ILE A 391 -14.69 -14.35 -14.27
C ILE A 391 -15.23 -13.92 -15.64
N PHE A 392 -15.29 -12.61 -15.88
CA PHE A 392 -15.81 -12.03 -17.12
C PHE A 392 -14.85 -10.97 -17.68
N ARG A 393 -14.87 -10.79 -19.00
CA ARG A 393 -14.06 -9.75 -19.66
C ARG A 393 -14.80 -8.41 -19.61
N ILE A 394 -14.06 -7.34 -19.30
CA ILE A 394 -14.56 -5.97 -19.36
C ILE A 394 -14.20 -5.41 -20.75
N PRO A 395 -15.18 -5.07 -21.60
CA PRO A 395 -14.92 -4.45 -22.90
C PRO A 395 -14.26 -3.07 -22.75
N ARG A 396 -13.37 -2.71 -23.68
CA ARG A 396 -12.59 -1.45 -23.62
C ARG A 396 -13.45 -0.19 -23.40
N PRO A 397 -14.56 0.05 -24.12
CA PRO A 397 -15.36 1.25 -23.87
C PRO A 397 -15.83 1.36 -22.41
N ARG A 398 -16.16 0.23 -21.79
CA ARG A 398 -16.61 0.19 -20.39
C ARG A 398 -15.45 0.25 -19.39
N LEU A 399 -14.25 -0.15 -19.81
CA LEU A 399 -13.03 -0.01 -19.00
C LEU A 399 -12.68 1.47 -18.83
N ASP A 400 -12.80 2.27 -19.89
CA ASP A 400 -12.50 3.71 -19.82
C ASP A 400 -13.50 4.44 -18.91
N ASP A 401 -14.79 4.11 -19.04
CA ASP A 401 -15.84 4.58 -18.13
C ASP A 401 -15.56 4.16 -16.68
N LEU A 402 -15.10 2.93 -16.44
CA LEU A 402 -14.77 2.42 -15.11
C LEU A 402 -13.57 3.16 -14.51
N LEU A 403 -12.49 3.32 -15.27
CA LEU A 403 -11.27 3.97 -14.82
C LEU A 403 -11.50 5.46 -14.52
N SER A 404 -12.40 6.12 -15.27
CA SER A 404 -12.75 7.53 -15.02
C SER A 404 -13.41 7.77 -13.65
N GLN A 405 -13.95 6.72 -13.03
CA GLN A 405 -14.59 6.77 -11.71
C GLN A 405 -13.62 6.44 -10.56
N ILE A 406 -12.36 6.11 -10.86
CA ILE A 406 -11.40 5.61 -9.88
C ILE A 406 -10.24 6.60 -9.79
N ASP A 407 -9.95 7.10 -8.59
CA ASP A 407 -8.72 7.83 -8.34
C ASP A 407 -7.55 6.84 -8.19
N LEU A 408 -6.74 6.74 -9.25
CA LEU A 408 -5.54 5.89 -9.25
C LEU A 408 -4.34 6.55 -8.56
N GLY A 409 -4.41 7.84 -8.21
CA GLY A 409 -3.29 8.59 -7.65
C GLY A 409 -2.19 8.95 -8.66
N PHE A 410 -2.46 8.79 -9.96
CA PHE A 410 -1.57 9.20 -11.06
C PHE A 410 -2.36 9.54 -12.33
N GLN A 411 -1.72 10.26 -13.25
CA GLN A 411 -2.31 10.59 -14.55
C GLN A 411 -2.24 9.35 -15.46
N ALA A 412 -3.40 8.75 -15.71
CA ALA A 412 -3.58 7.54 -16.52
C ALA A 412 -3.25 7.74 -18.02
#